data_AF-A0A2R8CHW5-F1
#
_entry.id   AF-A0A2R8CHW5-F1
#
_cell.length_a   1.000
_cell.length_b   1.000
_cell.length_c   1.000
_cell.angle_alpha   90.00
_cell.angle_beta   90.00
_cell.angle_gamma   90.00
#
_symmetry.space_group_name_H-M   'P 1'
#
loop_
_entity.id
_entity.type
_entity.pdbx_description
1 polymer ?
#
loop_
_entity_poly.entity_id
_entity_poly.type
_entity_poly.pdbx_seq_one_letter_code
_entity_poly.pdbx_strand_id
1 'polypeptide(L)'
;MGSADEKKPESLIDFYAEYLENIDFSKSKVAFPKKHMVLVCGGQVPKKNGSLTGVNIQNIEKEKFASLREAFYKVYLQNCKSPFNMFMPEEMKSWQDHDLFNDLVEMEVMLAYACSIVLIFLESSGSLVELGMFSQLNEFHGRVLVINNDEFEFADSFINLGALSYLRKRNEHSVCLYPRVSDCGVVTEETMNFVIGDVSEYLKGLNKNEKFDVKNKFHYLIFILELIKIFRALTIKEILDFAKISFLEFPEIEVDGNFIEKGLRVLIEFGVLENKGLGSYVFYILSSEKDFYRIKFHHKEGNDGDFARLRSEIIDFYRNSSESAHSKRLKSIKGLNEVSEELF
;
A
#
# COMPACT_ATOMS: atom_id res chain seq x y z
N MET A 1 26.23 13.86 -41.31
CA MET A 1 26.99 13.74 -40.05
C MET A 1 26.40 12.56 -39.30
N GLY A 2 27.25 11.61 -38.90
CA GLY A 2 26.92 10.20 -38.71
C GLY A 2 25.75 9.92 -37.76
N SER A 3 24.93 8.94 -38.14
CA SER A 3 24.07 8.21 -37.22
C SER A 3 24.96 7.65 -36.11
N ALA A 4 24.78 8.13 -34.89
CA ALA A 4 25.25 7.38 -33.74
C ALA A 4 24.57 6.00 -33.83
N ASP A 5 25.37 4.94 -33.98
CA ASP A 5 24.89 3.59 -33.73
C ASP A 5 24.40 3.60 -32.27
N GLU A 6 23.08 3.67 -32.06
CA GLU A 6 22.46 3.40 -30.77
C GLU A 6 22.87 1.97 -30.39
N LYS A 7 23.87 1.86 -29.51
CA LYS A 7 24.28 0.58 -28.93
C LYS A 7 23.06 -0.01 -28.26
N LYS A 8 22.58 -1.15 -28.76
CA LYS A 8 21.54 -1.91 -28.08
C LYS A 8 22.03 -2.31 -26.68
N PRO A 9 21.20 -2.23 -25.63
CA PRO A 9 21.59 -2.59 -24.28
C PRO A 9 22.03 -4.05 -24.22
N GLU A 10 23.18 -4.32 -23.60
CA GLU A 10 23.79 -5.65 -23.50
C GLU A 10 23.29 -6.42 -22.26
N SER A 11 22.83 -5.70 -21.23
CA SER A 11 22.24 -6.26 -20.01
C SER A 11 20.96 -5.52 -19.59
N LEU A 12 20.22 -6.11 -18.65
CA LEU A 12 19.03 -5.45 -18.09
C LEU A 12 19.39 -4.19 -17.28
N ILE A 13 20.58 -4.15 -16.70
CA ILE A 13 21.10 -2.97 -15.98
C ILE A 13 21.36 -1.83 -16.97
N ASP A 14 21.93 -2.12 -18.15
CA ASP A 14 22.17 -1.10 -19.18
C ASP A 14 20.85 -0.52 -19.69
N PHE A 15 19.86 -1.40 -19.94
CA PHE A 15 18.50 -0.99 -20.31
C PHE A 15 17.90 -0.07 -19.24
N TYR A 16 18.10 -0.41 -17.96
CA TYR A 16 17.61 0.43 -16.87
C TYR A 16 18.32 1.78 -16.78
N ALA A 17 19.64 1.81 -16.94
CA ALA A 17 20.42 3.05 -16.91
C ALA A 17 19.97 4.02 -18.03
N GLU A 18 19.78 3.52 -19.25
CA GLU A 18 19.27 4.30 -20.38
C GLU A 18 17.84 4.83 -20.11
N TYR A 19 16.97 4.00 -19.55
CA TYR A 19 15.63 4.42 -19.15
C TYR A 19 15.67 5.54 -18.09
N LEU A 20 16.55 5.38 -17.09
CA LEU A 20 16.72 6.32 -15.98
C LEU A 20 17.22 7.69 -16.44
N GLU A 21 18.12 7.76 -17.42
CA GLU A 21 18.64 9.02 -17.97
C GLU A 21 17.52 9.92 -18.50
N ASN A 22 16.41 9.34 -18.93
CA ASN A 22 15.25 10.03 -19.47
C ASN A 22 14.26 10.49 -18.40
N ILE A 23 14.43 10.11 -17.13
CA ILE A 23 13.50 10.44 -16.03
C ILE A 23 13.97 11.68 -15.27
N ASP A 24 13.02 12.54 -14.92
CA ASP A 24 13.19 13.62 -13.95
C ASP A 24 12.37 13.29 -12.69
N PHE A 25 13.02 12.73 -11.67
CA PHE A 25 12.37 12.38 -10.40
C PHE A 25 11.79 13.61 -9.70
N SER A 26 12.41 14.79 -9.84
CA SER A 26 11.99 16.01 -9.15
C SER A 26 10.63 16.53 -9.63
N LYS A 27 10.24 16.18 -10.86
CA LYS A 27 8.93 16.49 -11.46
C LYS A 27 7.97 15.31 -11.49
N SER A 28 8.45 14.13 -11.12
CA SER A 28 7.65 12.90 -11.06
C SER A 28 6.63 12.96 -9.92
N LYS A 29 5.54 12.21 -10.05
CA LYS A 29 4.44 12.21 -9.08
C LYS A 29 3.98 10.81 -8.73
N VAL A 30 3.61 10.59 -7.48
CA VAL A 30 2.85 9.41 -7.07
C VAL A 30 1.37 9.68 -7.30
N ALA A 31 0.70 8.80 -8.03
CA ALA A 31 -0.75 8.88 -8.23
C ALA A 31 -1.47 7.82 -7.41
N PHE A 32 -2.53 8.24 -6.74
CA PHE A 32 -3.34 7.40 -5.87
C PHE A 32 -4.32 6.55 -6.71
N PRO A 33 -4.69 5.34 -6.23
CA PRO A 33 -5.70 4.53 -6.89
C PRO A 33 -7.08 5.21 -6.82
N LYS A 34 -8.01 4.77 -7.67
CA LYS A 34 -9.41 5.23 -7.62
C LYS A 34 -10.10 4.76 -6.35
N LYS A 35 -9.81 3.52 -5.93
CA LYS A 35 -10.23 2.98 -4.63
C LYS A 35 -9.05 3.04 -3.66
N HIS A 36 -9.18 3.89 -2.66
CA HIS A 36 -8.17 4.02 -1.62
C HIS A 36 -7.99 2.72 -0.84
N MET A 37 -6.78 2.49 -0.35
CA MET A 37 -6.45 1.41 0.58
C MET A 37 -6.50 1.97 2.00
N VAL A 38 -7.24 1.34 2.90
CA VAL A 38 -7.42 1.79 4.29
C VAL A 38 -6.89 0.69 5.21
N LEU A 39 -5.83 0.99 5.96
CA LEU A 39 -5.41 0.14 7.06
C LEU A 39 -6.32 0.43 8.25
N VAL A 40 -7.02 -0.55 8.78
CA VAL A 40 -7.95 -0.36 9.91
C VAL A 40 -7.40 -1.05 11.14
N CYS A 41 -7.16 -0.28 12.20
CA CYS A 41 -6.55 -0.74 13.45
C CYS A 41 -7.42 -0.40 14.68
N GLY A 42 -6.97 -0.84 15.87
CA GLY A 42 -7.65 -0.63 17.15
C GLY A 42 -8.87 -1.51 17.38
N GLY A 43 -9.69 -1.29 18.41
CA GLY A 43 -10.93 -2.08 18.65
C GLY A 43 -10.79 -3.61 18.76
N GLN A 44 -11.81 -4.26 19.30
CA GLN A 44 -11.86 -5.73 19.36
C GLN A 44 -12.66 -6.27 18.18
N VAL A 45 -12.05 -7.13 17.38
CA VAL A 45 -12.78 -7.96 16.40
C VAL A 45 -12.73 -9.40 16.91
N PRO A 46 -13.84 -9.96 17.44
CA PRO A 46 -13.84 -11.30 18.00
C PRO A 46 -13.39 -12.33 16.98
N LYS A 47 -12.32 -13.07 17.30
CA LYS A 47 -11.92 -14.27 16.57
C LYS A 47 -12.91 -15.38 16.90
N LYS A 48 -14.04 -15.49 16.20
CA LYS A 48 -14.79 -16.75 16.20
C LYS A 48 -14.07 -17.73 15.28
N ASN A 49 -14.07 -19.02 15.64
CA ASN A 49 -13.54 -20.14 14.86
C ASN A 49 -14.31 -20.39 13.54
N GLY A 50 -14.79 -19.34 12.88
CA GLY A 50 -15.50 -19.35 11.61
C GLY A 50 -15.37 -17.98 10.94
N SER A 51 -15.49 -17.95 9.61
CA SER A 51 -15.44 -16.72 8.82
C SER A 51 -16.41 -15.68 9.41
N LEU A 52 -15.92 -14.46 9.69
CA LEU A 52 -16.78 -13.34 10.09
C LEU A 52 -17.78 -13.10 8.95
N THR A 53 -19.07 -13.31 9.22
CA THR A 53 -20.12 -13.02 8.25
C THR A 53 -20.46 -11.54 8.36
N GLY A 54 -20.47 -10.85 7.23
CA GLY A 54 -20.87 -9.46 7.22
C GLY A 54 -22.34 -9.27 7.59
N VAL A 55 -22.68 -8.05 8.00
CA VAL A 55 -24.03 -7.65 8.45
C VAL A 55 -24.54 -6.54 7.54
N ASN A 56 -25.78 -6.67 7.07
CA ASN A 56 -26.41 -5.58 6.35
C ASN A 56 -26.69 -4.44 7.36
N ILE A 57 -26.35 -3.20 7.00
CA ILE A 57 -26.52 -2.02 7.86
C ILE A 57 -27.96 -1.85 8.39
N GLN A 58 -29.00 -2.20 7.61
CA GLN A 58 -30.41 -2.17 8.05
C GLN A 58 -30.74 -3.19 9.15
N ASN A 59 -29.85 -4.15 9.40
CA ASN A 59 -29.98 -5.18 10.43
C ASN A 59 -28.92 -5.03 11.54
N ILE A 60 -28.12 -3.95 11.53
CA ILE A 60 -27.00 -3.79 12.46
C ILE A 60 -27.46 -3.79 13.93
N GLU A 61 -28.61 -3.18 14.22
CA GLU A 61 -29.18 -3.09 15.57
C GLU A 61 -29.67 -4.44 16.12
N LYS A 62 -29.81 -5.46 15.27
CA LYS A 62 -30.21 -6.82 15.66
C LYS A 62 -29.02 -7.68 16.11
N GLU A 63 -27.81 -7.19 15.88
CA GLU A 63 -26.56 -7.87 16.20
C GLU A 63 -25.90 -7.24 17.42
N LYS A 64 -24.97 -7.97 18.02
CA LYS A 64 -24.12 -7.46 19.09
C LYS A 64 -22.67 -7.44 18.65
N PHE A 65 -22.00 -6.35 18.97
CA PHE A 65 -20.61 -6.10 18.63
C PHE A 65 -19.79 -5.86 19.90
N ALA A 66 -18.53 -6.27 19.89
CA ALA A 66 -17.56 -6.00 20.93
C ALA A 66 -16.95 -4.60 20.80
N SER A 67 -17.00 -4.01 19.60
CA SER A 67 -16.43 -2.71 19.30
C SER A 67 -17.07 -2.07 18.06
N LEU A 68 -16.88 -0.76 17.90
CA LEU A 68 -17.35 -0.03 16.72
C LEU A 68 -16.57 -0.47 15.48
N ARG A 69 -15.27 -0.80 15.62
CA ARG A 69 -14.47 -1.43 14.55
C ARG A 69 -15.10 -2.74 14.06
N GLU A 70 -15.58 -3.60 14.95
CA GLU A 70 -16.23 -4.87 14.54
C GLU A 70 -17.50 -4.59 13.73
N ALA A 71 -18.33 -3.67 14.21
CA ALA A 71 -19.55 -3.28 13.52
C ALA A 71 -19.25 -2.73 12.12
N PHE A 72 -18.25 -1.83 12.03
CA PHE A 72 -17.75 -1.27 10.77
C PHE A 72 -17.23 -2.36 9.82
N TYR A 73 -16.39 -3.27 10.33
CA TYR A 73 -15.82 -4.37 9.54
C TYR A 73 -16.90 -5.30 8.99
N LYS A 74 -17.88 -5.70 9.81
CA LYS A 74 -18.99 -6.55 9.39
C LYS A 74 -19.88 -5.87 8.35
N VAL A 75 -20.13 -4.57 8.47
CA VAL A 75 -20.88 -3.84 7.44
C VAL A 75 -20.09 -3.76 6.13
N TYR A 76 -18.79 -3.51 6.20
CA TYR A 76 -17.92 -3.54 5.02
C TYR A 76 -17.98 -4.89 4.29
N LEU A 77 -17.94 -6.01 5.02
CA LEU A 77 -17.95 -7.36 4.42
C LEU A 77 -19.22 -7.67 3.60
N GLN A 78 -20.37 -7.04 3.90
CA GLN A 78 -21.58 -7.18 3.07
C GLN A 78 -21.61 -6.22 1.88
N ASN A 79 -20.80 -5.16 1.92
CA ASN A 79 -20.86 -4.12 0.91
C ASN A 79 -19.95 -4.44 -0.27
N CYS A 80 -20.47 -5.20 -1.25
CA CYS A 80 -19.77 -5.49 -2.51
C CYS A 80 -19.39 -4.23 -3.32
N LYS A 81 -19.90 -3.05 -2.96
CA LYS A 81 -19.62 -1.76 -3.62
C LYS A 81 -18.90 -0.76 -2.70
N SER A 82 -18.14 -1.24 -1.71
CA SER A 82 -17.35 -0.35 -0.85
C SER A 82 -16.52 0.66 -1.68
N PRO A 83 -16.52 1.95 -1.28
CA PRO A 83 -15.78 3.01 -1.98
C PRO A 83 -14.27 2.90 -1.80
N PHE A 84 -13.81 2.09 -0.84
CA PHE A 84 -12.41 1.82 -0.55
C PHE A 84 -12.18 0.33 -0.32
N ASN A 85 -10.93 -0.07 -0.35
CA ASN A 85 -10.46 -1.38 0.05
C ASN A 85 -9.94 -1.28 1.49
N MET A 86 -10.39 -2.17 2.35
CA MET A 86 -9.93 -2.27 3.74
C MET A 86 -8.94 -3.42 3.89
N PHE A 87 -7.93 -3.20 4.72
CA PHE A 87 -7.00 -4.22 5.17
C PHE A 87 -6.87 -4.14 6.69
N MET A 88 -6.85 -5.30 7.34
CA MET A 88 -6.66 -5.40 8.78
C MET A 88 -5.28 -6.03 9.05
N PRO A 89 -4.46 -5.50 9.97
CA PRO A 89 -3.18 -6.13 10.31
C PRO A 89 -3.29 -7.63 10.62
N GLU A 90 -4.39 -8.05 11.25
CA GLU A 90 -4.67 -9.43 11.63
C GLU A 90 -4.93 -10.37 10.43
N GLU A 91 -5.16 -9.83 9.23
CA GLU A 91 -5.31 -10.61 7.99
C GLU A 91 -3.96 -11.02 7.38
N MET A 92 -2.84 -10.42 7.83
CA MET A 92 -1.51 -10.75 7.33
C MET A 92 -1.11 -12.17 7.75
N LYS A 93 -1.04 -13.10 6.78
CA LYS A 93 -0.78 -14.52 7.06
C LYS A 93 0.67 -14.79 7.45
N SER A 94 1.60 -14.04 6.86
CA SER A 94 3.04 -14.16 7.08
C SER A 94 3.54 -13.54 8.38
N TRP A 95 2.67 -13.03 9.26
CA TRP A 95 3.11 -12.50 10.55
C TRP A 95 3.84 -13.54 11.42
N GLN A 96 3.51 -14.82 11.26
CA GLN A 96 4.16 -15.92 11.98
C GLN A 96 5.50 -16.34 11.37
N ASP A 97 5.87 -15.79 10.21
CA ASP A 97 7.21 -15.96 9.65
C ASP A 97 8.16 -15.11 10.48
N HIS A 98 8.57 -15.64 11.64
CA HIS A 98 9.31 -14.98 12.73
C HIS A 98 10.61 -14.28 12.30
N ASP A 99 11.08 -14.51 11.07
CA ASP A 99 12.31 -13.93 10.54
C ASP A 99 12.07 -12.65 9.71
N LEU A 100 10.82 -12.32 9.34
CA LEU A 100 10.58 -11.21 8.42
C LEU A 100 10.44 -9.85 9.12
N PHE A 101 9.71 -9.78 10.23
CA PHE A 101 9.47 -8.55 10.98
C PHE A 101 9.96 -8.71 12.41
N ASN A 102 10.62 -7.68 12.94
CA ASN A 102 11.18 -7.72 14.29
C ASN A 102 10.09 -7.69 15.38
N ASP A 103 9.05 -6.88 15.15
CA ASP A 103 7.93 -6.70 16.06
C ASP A 103 6.67 -6.20 15.32
N LEU A 104 5.53 -6.18 16.04
CA LEU A 104 4.22 -5.81 15.48
C LEU A 104 4.20 -4.36 14.99
N VAL A 105 4.95 -3.50 15.66
CA VAL A 105 5.07 -2.06 15.33
C VAL A 105 5.68 -1.93 13.94
N GLU A 106 6.78 -2.63 13.66
CA GLU A 106 7.41 -2.63 12.34
C GLU A 106 6.47 -3.17 11.25
N MET A 107 5.76 -4.26 11.51
CA MET A 107 4.80 -4.80 10.54
C MET A 107 3.70 -3.80 10.22
N GLU A 108 3.05 -3.21 11.22
CA GLU A 108 1.94 -2.29 10.99
C GLU A 108 2.38 -1.02 10.27
N VAL A 109 3.58 -0.50 10.57
CA VAL A 109 4.18 0.60 9.82
C VAL A 109 4.42 0.21 8.35
N MET A 110 4.94 -0.99 8.11
CA MET A 110 5.16 -1.49 6.74
C MET A 110 3.84 -1.68 5.97
N LEU A 111 2.79 -2.19 6.61
CA LEU A 111 1.45 -2.28 6.03
C LEU A 111 0.89 -0.89 5.71
N ALA A 112 1.10 0.08 6.59
CA ALA A 112 0.63 1.44 6.39
C ALA A 112 1.29 2.12 5.18
N TYR A 113 2.55 1.79 4.84
CA TYR A 113 3.19 2.25 3.59
C TYR A 113 2.55 1.70 2.30
N ALA A 114 1.61 0.76 2.38
CA ALA A 114 0.79 0.33 1.25
C ALA A 114 -0.63 0.94 1.28
N CYS A 115 -0.96 1.77 2.28
CA CYS A 115 -2.29 2.34 2.50
C CYS A 115 -2.33 3.85 2.27
N SER A 116 -3.53 4.34 1.91
CA SER A 116 -3.81 5.76 1.71
C SER A 116 -3.95 6.45 3.05
N ILE A 117 -4.61 5.77 3.99
CA ILE A 117 -4.78 6.21 5.37
C ILE A 117 -4.66 5.04 6.33
N VAL A 118 -4.37 5.37 7.58
CA VAL A 118 -4.56 4.52 8.75
C VAL A 118 -5.80 5.02 9.49
N LEU A 119 -6.81 4.18 9.60
CA LEU A 119 -8.03 4.41 10.36
C LEU A 119 -7.93 3.70 11.72
N ILE A 120 -7.87 4.46 12.80
CA ILE A 120 -7.67 3.92 14.15
C ILE A 120 -8.97 4.08 14.94
N PHE A 121 -9.55 2.95 15.37
CA PHE A 121 -10.63 2.96 16.36
C PHE A 121 -10.03 2.94 17.77
N LEU A 122 -10.13 4.06 18.48
CA LEU A 122 -9.47 4.28 19.77
C LEU A 122 -10.18 3.58 20.94
N GLU A 123 -10.31 2.26 20.84
CA GLU A 123 -11.16 1.41 21.69
C GLU A 123 -10.35 0.37 22.51
N SER A 124 -9.02 0.38 22.39
CA SER A 124 -8.14 -0.60 23.06
C SER A 124 -6.79 -0.02 23.47
N SER A 125 -6.06 -0.69 24.38
CA SER A 125 -4.68 -0.29 24.72
C SER A 125 -3.74 -0.32 23.50
N GLY A 126 -3.92 -1.27 22.59
CA GLY A 126 -3.18 -1.33 21.32
C GLY A 126 -3.42 -0.08 20.47
N SER A 127 -4.68 0.36 20.35
CA SER A 127 -5.02 1.57 19.58
C SER A 127 -4.38 2.85 20.12
N LEU A 128 -4.09 2.92 21.42
CA LEU A 128 -3.35 4.05 22.01
C LEU A 128 -1.87 4.04 21.59
N VAL A 129 -1.27 2.85 21.49
CA VAL A 129 0.10 2.67 20.99
C VAL A 129 0.17 3.02 19.51
N GLU A 130 -0.76 2.50 18.71
CA GLU A 130 -0.89 2.81 17.28
C GLU A 130 -1.06 4.31 17.04
N LEU A 131 -1.95 4.98 17.80
CA LEU A 131 -2.14 6.43 17.74
C LEU A 131 -0.83 7.17 18.04
N GLY A 132 -0.13 6.79 19.11
CA GLY A 132 1.16 7.36 19.46
C GLY A 132 2.17 7.20 18.32
N MET A 133 2.35 5.97 17.83
CA MET A 133 3.26 5.61 16.76
C MET A 133 2.98 6.38 15.46
N PHE A 134 1.76 6.27 14.92
CA PHE A 134 1.42 6.90 13.63
C PHE A 134 1.35 8.42 13.71
N SER A 135 1.04 9.01 14.88
CA SER A 135 1.06 10.46 15.03
C SER A 135 2.47 11.06 14.95
N GLN A 136 3.53 10.31 15.22
CA GLN A 136 4.91 10.81 15.20
C GLN A 136 5.64 10.59 13.86
N LEU A 137 5.09 9.76 12.99
CA LEU A 137 5.69 9.46 11.69
C LEU A 137 5.25 10.49 10.64
N ASN A 138 6.20 11.28 10.16
CA ASN A 138 5.96 12.41 9.26
C ASN A 138 5.26 12.00 7.96
N GLU A 139 5.57 10.81 7.46
CA GLU A 139 5.03 10.22 6.22
C GLU A 139 3.52 9.95 6.30
N PHE A 140 2.97 9.85 7.52
CA PHE A 140 1.55 9.62 7.76
C PHE A 140 0.80 10.90 8.18
N HIS A 141 1.46 12.06 8.16
CA HIS A 141 0.78 13.33 8.41
C HIS A 141 -0.35 13.58 7.41
N GLY A 142 -1.55 13.86 7.92
CA GLY A 142 -2.75 14.00 7.08
C GLY A 142 -3.30 12.67 6.54
N ARG A 143 -2.73 11.53 6.95
CA ARG A 143 -3.17 10.18 6.56
C ARG A 143 -3.61 9.32 7.74
N VAL A 144 -3.77 9.90 8.93
CA VAL A 144 -4.32 9.22 10.10
C VAL A 144 -5.71 9.79 10.38
N LEU A 145 -6.71 8.90 10.38
CA LEU A 145 -8.07 9.21 10.80
C LEU A 145 -8.37 8.42 12.07
N VAL A 146 -8.83 9.10 13.12
CA VAL A 146 -9.12 8.50 14.41
C VAL A 146 -10.62 8.55 14.66
N ILE A 147 -11.18 7.40 15.03
CA ILE A 147 -12.52 7.30 15.61
C ILE A 147 -12.34 7.20 17.12
N ASN A 148 -12.69 8.27 17.83
CA ASN A 148 -12.60 8.36 19.29
C ASN A 148 -13.99 8.34 19.93
N ASN A 149 -14.06 7.91 21.20
CA ASN A 149 -15.29 7.95 21.97
C ASN A 149 -15.64 9.41 22.35
N ASP A 150 -16.88 9.80 22.13
CA ASP A 150 -17.40 11.14 22.43
C ASP A 150 -17.33 11.48 23.94
N GLU A 151 -17.44 10.49 24.81
CA GLU A 151 -17.26 10.64 26.26
C GLU A 151 -15.89 11.23 26.64
N PHE A 152 -14.88 11.07 25.78
CA PHE A 152 -13.54 11.60 26.00
C PHE A 152 -13.30 12.95 25.33
N GLU A 153 -14.26 13.56 24.63
CA GLU A 153 -14.07 14.81 23.88
C GLU A 153 -13.40 15.92 24.71
N PHE A 154 -13.89 16.09 25.95
CA PHE A 154 -13.44 17.15 26.86
C PHE A 154 -12.53 16.64 27.99
N ALA A 155 -12.06 15.40 27.91
CA ALA A 155 -11.18 14.84 28.93
C ALA A 155 -9.83 15.61 28.93
N ASP A 156 -9.41 16.10 30.10
CA ASP A 156 -8.07 16.66 30.28
C ASP A 156 -7.05 15.51 30.30
N SER A 157 -6.55 15.14 29.12
CA SER A 157 -5.71 13.97 28.93
C SER A 157 -4.58 14.24 27.94
N PHE A 158 -3.47 13.52 28.11
CA PHE A 158 -2.36 13.54 27.15
C PHE A 158 -2.79 13.10 25.75
N ILE A 159 -3.80 12.22 25.65
CA ILE A 159 -4.37 11.79 24.36
C ILE A 159 -4.99 12.98 23.63
N ASN A 160 -5.85 13.76 24.31
CA ASN A 160 -6.50 14.93 23.72
C ASN A 160 -5.54 16.09 23.46
N LEU A 161 -4.75 16.47 24.46
CA LEU A 161 -3.86 17.64 24.40
C LEU A 161 -2.60 17.38 23.56
N GLY A 162 -2.19 16.12 23.44
CA GLY A 162 -1.03 15.67 22.69
C GLY A 162 -1.43 15.14 21.31
N ALA A 163 -1.61 13.83 21.20
CA ALA A 163 -1.75 13.13 19.93
C ALA A 163 -2.94 13.61 19.08
N LEU A 164 -4.14 13.71 19.66
CA LEU A 164 -5.32 14.15 18.91
C LEU A 164 -5.25 15.64 18.52
N SER A 165 -4.76 16.51 19.41
CA SER A 165 -4.48 17.92 19.07
C SER A 165 -3.47 18.03 17.93
N TYR A 166 -2.43 17.20 17.94
CA TYR A 166 -1.39 17.18 16.91
C TYR A 166 -1.96 16.81 15.53
N LEU A 167 -2.85 15.82 15.47
CA LEU A 167 -3.55 15.43 14.24
C LEU A 167 -4.50 16.53 13.76
N ARG A 168 -5.34 17.08 14.66
CA ARG A 168 -6.31 18.15 14.34
C ARG A 168 -5.66 19.41 13.78
N LYS A 169 -4.47 19.79 14.26
CA LYS A 169 -3.71 20.94 13.74
C LYS A 169 -3.30 20.80 12.28
N ARG A 170 -3.22 19.57 11.76
CA ARG A 170 -2.84 19.28 10.36
C ARG A 170 -4.07 19.04 9.49
N ASN A 171 -5.06 18.37 10.04
CA ASN A 171 -6.35 18.17 9.40
C ASN A 171 -7.43 18.19 10.50
N GLU A 172 -8.29 19.20 10.49
CA GLU A 172 -9.33 19.36 11.52
C GLU A 172 -10.31 18.17 11.57
N HIS A 173 -10.48 17.47 10.44
CA HIS A 173 -11.34 16.29 10.30
C HIS A 173 -10.62 14.95 10.55
N SER A 174 -9.40 14.96 11.10
CA SER A 174 -8.63 13.74 11.41
C SER A 174 -9.11 12.99 12.66
N VAL A 175 -10.03 13.55 13.43
CA VAL A 175 -10.56 12.94 14.66
C VAL A 175 -12.07 13.09 14.67
N CYS A 176 -12.78 11.98 14.49
CA CYS A 176 -14.23 11.92 14.60
C CYS A 176 -14.63 11.35 15.97
N LEU A 177 -15.74 11.84 16.51
CA LEU A 177 -16.26 11.45 17.81
C LEU A 177 -17.54 10.66 17.62
N TYR A 178 -17.61 9.49 18.25
CA TYR A 178 -18.76 8.60 18.17
C TYR A 178 -19.05 7.97 19.53
N PRO A 179 -20.31 7.63 19.83
CA PRO A 179 -20.64 6.92 21.05
C PRO A 179 -19.91 5.58 21.11
N ARG A 180 -19.41 5.23 22.29
CA ARG A 180 -18.92 3.87 22.56
C ARG A 180 -20.01 2.86 22.27
N VAL A 181 -19.62 1.66 21.80
CA VAL A 181 -20.52 0.51 21.83
C VAL A 181 -20.93 0.24 23.27
N SER A 182 -22.22 0.44 23.54
CA SER A 182 -22.83 0.25 24.85
C SER A 182 -22.61 -1.16 25.38
N ASP A 183 -22.78 -1.36 26.70
CA ASP A 183 -22.64 -2.68 27.34
C ASP A 183 -23.55 -3.76 26.73
N CYS A 184 -24.66 -3.37 26.07
CA CYS A 184 -25.55 -4.29 25.39
C CYS A 184 -25.04 -4.72 23.99
N GLY A 185 -23.98 -4.09 23.49
CA GLY A 185 -23.31 -4.41 22.22
C GLY A 185 -23.97 -3.80 20.99
N VAL A 186 -24.96 -2.92 21.16
CA VAL A 186 -25.78 -2.41 20.06
C VAL A 186 -25.16 -1.15 19.45
N VAL A 187 -25.07 -1.14 18.12
CA VAL A 187 -24.70 0.02 17.30
C VAL A 187 -25.89 0.35 16.41
N THR A 188 -26.23 1.64 16.28
CA THR A 188 -27.37 2.08 15.48
C THR A 188 -27.02 2.17 13.99
N GLU A 189 -28.03 2.04 13.13
CA GLU A 189 -27.87 2.27 11.68
C GLU A 189 -27.37 3.70 11.41
N GLU A 190 -27.88 4.68 12.15
CA GLU A 190 -27.48 6.08 12.04
C GLU A 190 -25.99 6.30 12.35
N THR A 191 -25.51 5.81 13.51
CA THR A 191 -24.11 5.93 13.90
C THR A 191 -23.19 5.29 12.85
N MET A 192 -23.54 4.12 12.33
CA MET A 192 -22.71 3.44 11.34
C MET A 192 -22.69 4.18 9.99
N ASN A 193 -23.83 4.75 9.56
CA ASN A 193 -23.88 5.59 8.36
C ASN A 193 -23.00 6.83 8.50
N PHE A 194 -22.98 7.48 9.66
CA PHE A 194 -22.08 8.60 9.92
C PHE A 194 -20.61 8.18 9.89
N VAL A 195 -20.22 7.09 10.56
CA VAL A 195 -18.83 6.59 10.55
C VAL A 195 -18.36 6.32 9.12
N ILE A 196 -19.17 5.62 8.32
CA ILE A 196 -18.85 5.33 6.91
C ILE A 196 -18.80 6.61 6.07
N GLY A 197 -19.71 7.55 6.34
CA GLY A 197 -19.78 8.86 5.70
C GLY A 197 -18.50 9.67 5.93
N ASP A 198 -18.06 9.78 7.18
CA ASP A 198 -16.84 10.50 7.57
C ASP A 198 -15.58 9.87 6.98
N VAL A 199 -15.46 8.54 7.05
CA VAL A 199 -14.33 7.83 6.41
C VAL A 199 -14.33 8.10 4.90
N SER A 200 -15.50 8.04 4.26
CA SER A 200 -15.62 8.30 2.83
C SER A 200 -15.28 9.75 2.47
N GLU A 201 -15.70 10.71 3.28
CA GLU A 201 -15.41 12.13 3.05
C GLU A 201 -13.94 12.44 3.27
N TYR A 202 -13.34 11.89 4.32
CA TYR A 202 -11.90 11.98 4.57
C TYR A 202 -11.09 11.47 3.38
N LEU A 203 -11.48 10.31 2.83
CA LEU A 203 -10.84 9.73 1.65
C LEU A 203 -11.00 10.60 0.40
N LYS A 204 -12.18 11.20 0.16
CA LYS A 204 -12.38 12.12 -0.97
C LYS A 204 -11.52 13.39 -0.85
N GLY A 205 -11.24 13.83 0.38
CA GLY A 205 -10.38 14.97 0.67
C GLY A 205 -8.90 14.71 0.40
N LEU A 206 -8.48 13.46 0.20
CA LEU A 206 -7.09 13.13 -0.10
C LEU A 206 -6.66 13.64 -1.47
N ASN A 207 -5.37 13.99 -1.56
CA ASN A 207 -4.77 14.35 -2.82
C ASN A 207 -4.79 13.17 -3.79
N LYS A 208 -5.21 13.42 -5.04
CA LYS A 208 -5.15 12.40 -6.11
C LYS A 208 -3.72 12.09 -6.55
N ASN A 209 -2.80 13.00 -6.27
CA ASN A 209 -1.39 12.88 -6.60
C ASN A 209 -0.54 13.66 -5.60
N GLU A 210 0.67 13.16 -5.37
CA GLU A 210 1.69 13.80 -4.57
C GLU A 210 2.99 13.91 -5.36
N LYS A 211 3.82 14.89 -5.03
CA LYS A 211 5.17 14.98 -5.60
C LYS A 211 5.95 13.75 -5.14
N PHE A 212 6.61 13.07 -6.07
CA PHE A 212 7.47 11.95 -5.71
C PHE A 212 8.63 12.45 -4.84
N ASP A 213 8.85 11.75 -3.73
CA ASP A 213 9.93 12.01 -2.80
C ASP A 213 10.46 10.66 -2.33
N VAL A 214 11.64 10.28 -2.79
CA VAL A 214 12.27 9.00 -2.46
C VAL A 214 12.59 8.86 -0.97
N LYS A 215 12.73 9.96 -0.22
CA LYS A 215 12.93 9.89 1.24
C LYS A 215 11.69 9.39 1.97
N ASN A 216 10.51 9.60 1.37
CA ASN A 216 9.27 9.08 1.89
C ASN A 216 9.18 7.57 1.59
N LYS A 217 9.17 6.75 2.65
CA LYS A 217 9.17 5.28 2.53
C LYS A 217 7.95 4.73 1.79
N PHE A 218 6.79 5.37 1.89
CA PHE A 218 5.61 5.03 1.07
C PHE A 218 5.91 5.26 -0.41
N HIS A 219 6.45 6.42 -0.81
CA HIS A 219 6.83 6.67 -2.21
C HIS A 219 7.90 5.70 -2.71
N TYR A 220 8.89 5.38 -1.88
CA TYR A 220 9.93 4.44 -2.23
C TYR A 220 9.36 3.04 -2.50
N LEU A 221 8.42 2.57 -1.67
CA LEU A 221 7.73 1.30 -1.92
C LEU A 221 6.96 1.30 -3.25
N ILE A 222 6.27 2.40 -3.56
CA ILE A 222 5.57 2.53 -4.86
C ILE A 222 6.55 2.60 -6.03
N PHE A 223 7.75 3.16 -5.84
CA PHE A 223 8.81 3.15 -6.84
C PHE A 223 9.27 1.73 -7.17
N ILE A 224 9.52 0.89 -6.15
CA ILE A 224 9.87 -0.52 -6.35
C ILE A 224 8.76 -1.25 -7.13
N LEU A 225 7.49 -1.01 -6.77
CA LEU A 225 6.36 -1.56 -7.51
C LEU A 225 6.37 -1.10 -8.98
N GLU A 226 6.61 0.18 -9.25
CA GLU A 226 6.63 0.71 -10.63
C GLU A 226 7.77 0.10 -11.46
N LEU A 227 8.94 -0.14 -10.86
CA LEU A 227 10.02 -0.88 -11.53
C LEU A 227 9.56 -2.28 -11.93
N ILE A 228 8.89 -3.02 -11.05
CA ILE A 228 8.37 -4.35 -11.37
C ILE A 228 7.29 -4.26 -12.47
N LYS A 229 6.46 -3.21 -12.48
CA LYS A 229 5.45 -2.97 -13.53
C LYS A 229 6.08 -2.71 -14.90
N ILE A 230 7.20 -1.99 -14.95
CA ILE A 230 7.94 -1.69 -16.18
C ILE A 230 8.63 -2.95 -16.70
N PHE A 231 9.42 -3.58 -15.83
CA PHE A 231 10.29 -4.70 -16.21
C PHE A 231 9.59 -6.06 -16.23
N ARG A 232 8.31 -6.11 -15.82
CA ARG A 232 7.39 -7.26 -15.84
C ARG A 232 7.76 -8.40 -14.90
N ALA A 233 9.04 -8.69 -14.73
CA ALA A 233 9.57 -9.69 -13.83
C ALA A 233 10.99 -9.31 -13.40
N LEU A 234 11.18 -9.12 -12.09
CA LEU A 234 12.47 -8.78 -11.50
C LEU A 234 12.83 -9.74 -10.36
N THR A 235 14.12 -10.02 -10.21
CA THR A 235 14.66 -10.68 -9.02
C THR A 235 14.95 -9.66 -7.91
N ILE A 236 15.09 -10.10 -6.66
CA ILE A 236 15.47 -9.21 -5.55
C ILE A 236 16.78 -8.47 -5.81
N LYS A 237 17.79 -9.16 -6.37
CA LYS A 237 19.08 -8.57 -6.70
C LYS A 237 18.93 -7.40 -7.68
N GLU A 238 18.11 -7.57 -8.71
CA GLU A 238 17.89 -6.52 -9.71
C GLU A 238 17.12 -5.33 -9.16
N ILE A 239 16.13 -5.58 -8.30
CA ILE A 239 15.41 -4.52 -7.61
C ILE A 239 16.39 -3.69 -6.77
N LEU A 240 17.29 -4.34 -6.04
CA LEU A 240 18.34 -3.69 -5.26
C LEU A 240 19.32 -2.91 -6.15
N ASP A 241 19.79 -3.52 -7.23
CA ASP A 241 20.73 -2.89 -8.16
C ASP A 241 20.08 -1.66 -8.81
N PHE A 242 18.81 -1.75 -9.23
CA PHE A 242 18.07 -0.63 -9.82
C PHE A 242 17.84 0.49 -8.79
N ALA A 243 17.42 0.16 -7.57
CA ALA A 243 17.26 1.16 -6.52
C ALA A 243 18.59 1.89 -6.23
N LYS A 244 19.71 1.17 -6.15
CA LYS A 244 21.05 1.77 -5.96
C LYS A 244 21.40 2.71 -7.09
N ILE A 245 21.23 2.30 -8.35
CA ILE A 245 21.54 3.12 -9.53
C ILE A 245 20.67 4.38 -9.56
N SER A 246 19.38 4.24 -9.23
CA SER A 246 18.42 5.36 -9.22
C SER A 246 18.81 6.47 -8.27
N PHE A 247 19.45 6.11 -7.16
CA PHE A 247 19.70 7.02 -6.05
C PHE A 247 21.17 7.34 -5.85
N LEU A 248 22.03 7.05 -6.84
CA LEU A 248 23.45 7.40 -6.79
C LEU A 248 23.69 8.89 -6.53
N GLU A 249 22.81 9.76 -7.02
CA GLU A 249 22.89 11.22 -6.84
C GLU A 249 22.32 11.71 -5.49
N PHE A 250 21.75 10.81 -4.68
CA PHE A 250 21.15 11.11 -3.38
C PHE A 250 21.92 10.35 -2.28
N PRO A 251 23.14 10.80 -1.90
CA PRO A 251 24.02 10.07 -0.99
C PRO A 251 23.43 9.86 0.41
N GLU A 252 22.43 10.65 0.80
CA GLU A 252 21.69 10.47 2.06
C GLU A 252 20.70 9.29 2.05
N ILE A 253 20.48 8.66 0.89
CA ILE A 253 19.52 7.57 0.73
C ILE A 253 20.26 6.25 0.72
N GLU A 254 20.21 5.56 1.86
CA GLU A 254 20.70 4.20 1.96
C GLU A 254 19.65 3.21 1.42
N VAL A 255 20.05 2.42 0.43
CA VAL A 255 19.23 1.31 -0.08
C VAL A 255 19.25 0.17 0.92
N ASP A 256 18.21 0.13 1.75
CA ASP A 256 17.99 -0.94 2.72
C ASP A 256 17.31 -2.14 2.05
N GLY A 257 18.05 -3.26 1.96
CA GLY A 257 17.53 -4.50 1.41
C GLY A 257 16.44 -5.14 2.27
N ASN A 258 16.51 -5.01 3.60
CA ASN A 258 15.48 -5.54 4.50
C ASN A 258 14.16 -4.79 4.29
N PHE A 259 14.21 -3.46 4.14
CA PHE A 259 13.03 -2.68 3.80
C PHE A 259 12.39 -3.12 2.48
N ILE A 260 13.19 -3.35 1.42
CA ILE A 260 12.67 -3.83 0.13
C ILE A 260 12.01 -5.20 0.29
N GLU A 261 12.66 -6.15 0.97
CA GLU A 261 12.11 -7.49 1.16
C GLU A 261 10.78 -7.48 1.94
N LYS A 262 10.71 -6.71 3.03
CA LYS A 262 9.49 -6.47 3.81
C LYS A 262 8.40 -5.83 2.95
N GLY A 263 8.76 -4.81 2.17
CA GLY A 263 7.85 -4.12 1.27
C GLY A 263 7.28 -5.03 0.18
N LEU A 264 8.11 -5.88 -0.42
CA LEU A 264 7.66 -6.88 -1.38
C LEU A 264 6.71 -7.89 -0.74
N ARG A 265 6.95 -8.32 0.51
CA ARG A 265 5.99 -9.16 1.23
C ARG A 265 4.66 -8.46 1.41
N VAL A 266 4.67 -7.21 1.88
CA VAL A 266 3.44 -6.42 2.05
C VAL A 266 2.67 -6.34 0.73
N LEU A 267 3.33 -6.01 -0.39
CA LEU A 267 2.67 -5.95 -1.69
C LEU A 267 2.10 -7.31 -2.16
N ILE A 268 2.69 -8.44 -1.74
CA ILE A 268 2.15 -9.79 -1.98
C ILE A 268 0.91 -10.05 -1.12
N GLU A 269 0.91 -9.65 0.16
CA GLU A 269 -0.24 -9.83 1.06
C GLU A 269 -1.46 -8.99 0.61
N PHE A 270 -1.22 -7.79 0.07
CA PHE A 270 -2.27 -7.00 -0.60
C PHE A 270 -2.71 -7.59 -1.97
N GLY A 271 -2.05 -8.66 -2.42
CA GLY A 271 -2.30 -9.33 -3.69
C GLY A 271 -2.04 -8.44 -4.90
N VAL A 272 -1.09 -7.51 -4.80
CA VAL A 272 -0.61 -6.66 -5.89
C VAL A 272 0.50 -7.37 -6.65
N LEU A 273 1.39 -8.02 -5.91
CA LEU A 273 2.49 -8.83 -6.44
C LEU A 273 2.29 -10.32 -6.15
N GLU A 274 2.98 -11.14 -6.91
CA GLU A 274 3.23 -12.54 -6.59
C GLU A 274 4.71 -12.86 -6.85
N ASN A 275 5.22 -13.91 -6.21
CA ASN A 275 6.55 -14.44 -6.48
C ASN A 275 6.46 -15.79 -7.20
N LYS A 276 7.25 -15.97 -8.26
CA LYS A 276 7.33 -17.23 -9.02
C LYS A 276 8.75 -17.77 -9.00
N GLY A 277 8.91 -18.94 -8.39
CA GLY A 277 10.14 -19.72 -8.42
C GLY A 277 10.27 -20.50 -9.73
N LEU A 278 11.42 -20.38 -10.40
CA LEU A 278 11.73 -21.18 -11.59
C LEU A 278 13.23 -21.51 -11.67
N GLY A 279 13.56 -22.77 -11.41
CA GLY A 279 14.95 -23.19 -11.19
C GLY A 279 15.53 -22.53 -9.95
N SER A 280 16.69 -21.88 -10.08
CA SER A 280 17.37 -21.13 -9.01
C SER A 280 16.91 -19.67 -8.88
N TYR A 281 15.89 -19.25 -9.63
CA TYR A 281 15.45 -17.85 -9.66
C TYR A 281 14.09 -17.70 -8.99
N VAL A 282 13.92 -16.60 -8.27
CA VAL A 282 12.63 -16.13 -7.77
C VAL A 282 12.35 -14.78 -8.41
N PHE A 283 11.25 -14.69 -9.15
CA PHE A 283 10.82 -13.47 -9.81
C PHE A 283 9.60 -12.87 -9.12
N TYR A 284 9.65 -11.58 -8.84
CA TYR A 284 8.50 -10.78 -8.44
C TYR A 284 7.81 -10.25 -9.70
N ILE A 285 6.51 -10.50 -9.79
CA ILE A 285 5.67 -10.13 -10.93
C ILE A 285 4.35 -9.56 -10.41
N LEU A 286 3.66 -8.77 -11.24
CA LEU A 286 2.31 -8.31 -10.92
C LEU A 286 1.36 -9.50 -10.87
N SER A 287 0.60 -9.65 -9.79
CA SER A 287 -0.41 -10.71 -9.70
C SER A 287 -1.63 -10.39 -10.59
N SER A 288 -1.98 -9.11 -10.73
CA SER A 288 -3.04 -8.63 -11.63
C SER A 288 -2.91 -7.13 -11.90
N GLU A 289 -3.61 -6.61 -12.91
CA GLU A 289 -3.74 -5.16 -13.18
C GLU A 289 -4.71 -4.49 -12.19
N LYS A 290 -4.60 -4.82 -10.90
CA LYS A 290 -5.36 -4.16 -9.83
C LYS A 290 -5.07 -2.66 -9.83
N ASP A 291 -6.12 -1.87 -9.65
CA ASP A 291 -6.01 -0.44 -9.41
C ASP A 291 -5.29 -0.21 -8.07
N PHE A 292 -4.03 0.19 -8.16
CA PHE A 292 -3.14 0.46 -7.04
C PHE A 292 -2.27 1.67 -7.38
N TYR A 293 -1.46 2.15 -6.43
CA TYR A 293 -0.58 3.30 -6.68
C TYR A 293 0.34 3.08 -7.87
N ARG A 294 0.71 4.19 -8.50
CA ARG A 294 1.67 4.24 -9.60
C ARG A 294 2.54 5.47 -9.50
N ILE A 295 3.75 5.37 -10.04
CA ILE A 295 4.55 6.57 -10.30
C ILE A 295 4.27 7.04 -11.72
N LYS A 296 3.93 8.33 -11.83
CA LYS A 296 3.91 9.06 -13.10
C LYS A 296 5.29 9.70 -13.24
N PHE A 297 6.20 8.97 -13.87
CA PHE A 297 7.52 9.51 -14.19
C PHE A 297 7.39 10.66 -15.17
N HIS A 298 8.05 11.77 -14.87
CA HIS A 298 8.20 12.86 -15.82
C HIS A 298 9.41 12.55 -16.70
N HIS A 299 9.21 12.56 -18.01
CA HIS A 299 10.27 12.37 -18.98
C HIS A 299 10.84 13.72 -19.43
N LYS A 300 12.15 13.78 -19.66
CA LYS A 300 12.83 14.99 -20.18
C LYS A 300 12.30 15.30 -21.60
N GLU A 301 12.25 16.59 -21.97
CA GLU A 301 11.62 17.08 -23.21
C GLU A 301 12.10 16.31 -24.46
N GLY A 302 11.15 15.86 -25.29
CA GLY A 302 11.40 15.12 -26.53
C GLY A 302 11.14 13.60 -26.46
N ASN A 303 10.98 13.04 -25.25
CA ASN A 303 10.61 11.65 -25.04
C ASN A 303 9.25 11.58 -24.32
N ASP A 304 8.15 11.58 -25.07
CA ASP A 304 6.85 11.17 -24.52
C ASP A 304 6.98 9.67 -24.20
N GLY A 305 7.28 9.37 -22.93
CA GLY A 305 7.52 8.02 -22.42
C GLY A 305 6.32 7.10 -22.66
N ASP A 306 6.27 6.51 -23.85
CA ASP A 306 5.30 5.50 -24.21
C ASP A 306 5.63 4.21 -23.44
N PHE A 307 4.99 4.09 -22.28
CA PHE A 307 5.12 2.96 -21.39
C PHE A 307 4.75 1.63 -22.06
N ALA A 308 3.83 1.64 -23.05
CA ALA A 308 3.50 0.44 -23.80
C ALA A 308 4.64 0.04 -24.74
N ARG A 309 5.25 1.02 -25.40
CA ARG A 309 6.46 0.81 -26.21
C ARG A 309 7.62 0.29 -25.37
N LEU A 310 7.91 0.91 -24.24
CA LEU A 310 8.97 0.47 -23.32
C LEU A 310 8.77 -0.98 -22.87
N ARG A 311 7.54 -1.34 -22.51
CA ARG A 311 7.19 -2.72 -22.16
C ARG A 311 7.41 -3.69 -23.32
N SER A 312 7.09 -3.29 -24.55
CA SER A 312 7.34 -4.11 -25.74
C SER A 312 8.84 -4.33 -25.94
N GLU A 313 9.64 -3.26 -25.84
CA GLU A 313 11.09 -3.31 -25.99
C GLU A 313 11.74 -4.23 -24.94
N ILE A 314 11.29 -4.17 -23.69
CA ILE A 314 11.74 -5.07 -22.61
C ILE A 314 11.42 -6.54 -22.92
N ILE A 315 10.19 -6.81 -23.38
CA ILE A 315 9.78 -8.18 -23.74
C ILE A 315 10.59 -8.70 -24.93
N ASP A 316 10.87 -7.86 -25.92
CA ASP A 316 11.69 -8.23 -27.07
C ASP A 316 13.16 -8.42 -26.68
N PHE A 317 13.69 -7.61 -25.76
CA PHE A 317 14.99 -7.84 -25.15
C PHE A 317 15.06 -9.22 -24.49
N TYR A 318 14.04 -9.60 -23.70
CA TYR A 318 13.99 -10.94 -23.09
C TYR A 318 13.92 -12.09 -24.09
N ARG A 319 13.23 -11.90 -25.22
CA ARG A 319 13.09 -12.93 -26.27
C ARG A 319 14.37 -13.13 -27.07
N ASN A 320 15.09 -12.04 -27.31
CA ASN A 320 16.28 -12.05 -28.16
C ASN A 320 17.57 -12.36 -27.39
N SER A 321 17.54 -12.33 -26.06
CA SER A 321 18.68 -12.73 -25.24
C SER A 321 18.85 -14.25 -25.20
N SER A 322 20.10 -14.70 -25.31
CA SER A 322 20.48 -16.10 -25.15
C SER A 322 20.57 -16.55 -23.69
N GLU A 323 20.46 -15.65 -22.71
CA GLU A 323 20.59 -16.04 -21.31
C GLU A 323 19.38 -16.83 -20.80
N SER A 324 19.65 -17.93 -20.11
CA SER A 324 18.61 -18.79 -19.56
C SER A 324 17.68 -18.07 -18.57
N ALA A 325 18.15 -17.00 -17.92
CA ALA A 325 17.36 -16.21 -16.98
C ALA A 325 16.18 -15.50 -17.68
N HIS A 326 16.37 -14.97 -18.89
CA HIS A 326 15.30 -14.25 -19.61
C HIS A 326 14.22 -15.20 -20.15
N SER A 327 14.60 -16.38 -20.64
CA SER A 327 13.63 -17.43 -20.98
C SER A 327 12.77 -17.83 -19.78
N LYS A 328 13.39 -17.96 -18.60
CA LYS A 328 12.68 -18.21 -17.34
C LYS A 328 11.74 -17.05 -16.96
N ARG A 329 12.15 -15.80 -17.10
CA ARG A 329 11.26 -14.62 -16.89
C ARG A 329 10.03 -14.71 -17.79
N LEU A 330 10.22 -14.94 -19.08
CA LEU A 330 9.11 -15.03 -20.04
C LEU A 330 8.13 -16.13 -19.66
N LYS A 331 8.60 -17.27 -19.16
CA LYS A 331 7.74 -18.35 -18.66
C LYS A 331 6.96 -17.91 -17.41
N SER A 332 7.59 -17.25 -16.45
CA SER A 332 6.92 -16.71 -15.26
C SER A 332 5.85 -15.67 -15.62
N ILE A 333 6.12 -14.82 -16.61
CA ILE A 333 5.17 -13.83 -17.13
C ILE A 333 3.99 -14.50 -17.85
N LYS A 334 4.23 -15.52 -18.70
CA LYS A 334 3.16 -16.21 -19.45
C LYS A 334 2.22 -16.99 -18.55
N GLY A 335 2.75 -17.68 -17.53
CA GLY A 335 1.94 -18.40 -16.55
C GLY A 335 1.07 -17.51 -15.66
N LEU A 336 1.09 -16.17 -15.81
CA LEU A 336 0.04 -15.28 -15.27
C LEU A 336 -1.18 -15.24 -16.19
N ASN A 337 -0.95 -15.04 -17.49
CA ASN A 337 -2.02 -14.84 -18.48
C ASN A 337 -2.91 -16.09 -18.63
N GLU A 338 -2.31 -17.28 -18.53
CA GLU A 338 -3.03 -18.56 -18.60
C GLU A 338 -3.91 -18.79 -17.36
N VAL A 339 -3.50 -18.33 -16.17
CA VAL A 339 -4.29 -18.47 -14.92
C VAL A 339 -5.45 -17.47 -14.88
N SER A 340 -5.31 -16.30 -15.53
CA SER A 340 -6.41 -15.33 -15.64
C SER A 340 -7.53 -15.76 -16.58
N GLU A 341 -7.30 -16.69 -17.51
CA GLU A 341 -8.36 -17.20 -18.43
C GLU A 341 -9.21 -18.32 -17.80
N GLU A 342 -8.71 -19.01 -16.77
CA GLU A 342 -9.44 -20.10 -16.08
C GLU A 342 -10.35 -19.62 -14.94
N LEU A 343 -10.35 -18.31 -14.63
CA LEU A 343 -11.11 -17.71 -13.52
C LEU A 343 -12.29 -16.81 -13.97
N PHE A 344 -12.74 -16.92 -15.22
CA PHE A 344 -13.94 -16.24 -15.72
C PHE A 344 -15.07 -17.21 -16.11
#